data_AF-A0A9P7AQC0-F1
#
_entry.id   AF-A0A9P7AQC0-F1
#
_cell.length_a   1.000
_cell.length_b   1.000
_cell.length_c   1.000
_cell.angle_alpha   90.00
_cell.angle_beta   90.00
_cell.angle_gamma   90.00
#
_symmetry.space_group_name_H-M   'P 1'
#
loop_
_entity.id
_entity.type
_entity.pdbx_description
1 polymer ?
#
loop_
_entity_poly.entity_id
_entity_poly.type
_entity_poly.pdbx_seq_one_letter_code
_entity_poly.pdbx_strand_id
1 'polypeptide(L)'
;CGWDGGSCFSALTVDKSEVAQHLQLHHGVKPGGDKDRTSCRWEGCGKKMKKESISRHIVAVHLDNKTECGSCGKTFARLDSELRH
;
A
#
# COMPACT_ATOMS: atom_id res chain seq x y z
N CYS A 1 -9.14 -3.01 -4.44
CA CYS A 1 -8.49 -1.90 -3.71
C CYS A 1 -9.54 -1.15 -2.90
N GLY A 2 -9.32 -0.87 -1.60
CA GLY A 2 -10.32 -0.23 -0.71
C GLY A 2 -10.34 1.30 -0.77
N TRP A 3 -9.62 1.91 -1.71
CA TRP A 3 -9.58 3.36 -1.88
C TRP A 3 -10.92 3.91 -2.41
N ASP A 4 -11.37 5.05 -1.87
CA ASP A 4 -12.67 5.68 -2.19
C ASP A 4 -13.85 4.69 -2.12
N GLY A 5 -13.90 3.86 -1.07
CA GLY A 5 -15.02 2.95 -0.79
C GLY A 5 -15.02 1.66 -1.61
N GLY A 6 -13.85 1.16 -2.03
CA GLY A 6 -13.75 -0.18 -2.62
C GLY A 6 -14.15 -0.28 -4.09
N SER A 7 -14.41 0.84 -4.76
CA SER A 7 -14.88 0.89 -6.16
C SER A 7 -13.81 0.53 -7.21
N CYS A 8 -12.56 0.29 -6.80
CA CYS A 8 -11.46 -0.03 -7.69
C CYS A 8 -11.20 -1.54 -7.78
N PHE A 9 -11.43 -2.08 -8.97
CA PHE A 9 -11.26 -3.50 -9.32
C PHE A 9 -9.85 -3.87 -9.79
N SER A 10 -8.94 -2.90 -9.95
CA SER A 10 -7.54 -3.21 -10.27
C SER A 10 -6.86 -3.96 -9.11
N ALA A 11 -6.02 -4.93 -9.48
CA ALA A 11 -5.19 -5.65 -8.54
C ALA A 11 -4.19 -4.69 -7.87
N LEU A 12 -4.02 -4.85 -6.56
CA LEU A 12 -3.08 -4.07 -5.76
C LEU A 12 -2.20 -5.03 -4.98
N THR A 13 -0.88 -4.82 -5.06
CA THR A 13 0.11 -5.68 -4.38
C THR A 13 0.55 -5.05 -3.05
N VAL A 14 1.28 -5.81 -2.24
CA VAL A 14 1.87 -5.33 -0.98
C VAL A 14 3.17 -4.52 -1.18
N ASP A 15 3.64 -4.34 -2.42
CA ASP A 15 4.82 -3.53 -2.68
C ASP A 15 4.50 -2.03 -2.63
N LYS A 16 5.31 -1.26 -1.90
CA LYS A 16 5.05 0.19 -1.69
C LYS A 16 5.15 1.00 -2.99
N SER A 17 5.99 0.58 -3.93
CA SER A 17 6.25 1.28 -5.19
C SER A 17 5.09 1.02 -6.15
N GLU A 18 4.65 -0.24 -6.22
CA GLU A 18 3.45 -0.65 -6.95
C GLU A 18 2.19 0.02 -6.38
N VAL A 19 2.06 0.11 -5.05
CA VAL A 19 0.96 0.86 -4.42
C VAL A 19 1.02 2.34 -4.79
N ALA A 20 2.19 2.97 -4.76
CA ALA A 20 2.32 4.37 -5.16
C ALA A 20 1.92 4.58 -6.63
N GLN A 21 2.36 3.70 -7.52
CA GLN A 21 2.02 3.73 -8.94
C GLN A 21 0.52 3.49 -9.17
N HIS A 22 -0.06 2.49 -8.51
CA HIS A 22 -1.51 2.22 -8.54
C HIS A 22 -2.32 3.45 -8.16
N LEU A 23 -1.97 4.11 -7.05
CA LEU A 23 -2.67 5.30 -6.59
C LEU A 23 -2.54 6.46 -7.59
N GLN A 24 -1.40 6.58 -8.27
CA GLN A 24 -1.18 7.58 -9.29
C GLN A 24 -2.04 7.30 -10.54
N LEU A 25 -2.03 6.06 -11.04
CA LEU A 25 -2.69 5.67 -12.30
C LEU A 25 -4.22 5.55 -12.15
N HIS A 26 -4.70 4.98 -11.05
CA HIS A 26 -6.12 4.67 -10.87
C HIS A 26 -6.87 5.69 -10.01
N HIS A 27 -6.17 6.44 -9.14
CA HIS A 27 -6.80 7.34 -8.17
C HIS A 27 -6.30 8.79 -8.23
N GLY A 28 -5.44 9.11 -9.21
CA GLY A 28 -4.92 10.46 -9.44
C GLY A 28 -4.13 11.02 -8.26
N VAL A 29 -3.64 10.16 -7.36
CA VAL A 29 -2.80 10.58 -6.24
C VAL A 29 -1.44 10.97 -6.80
N LYS A 30 -1.24 12.27 -6.98
CA LYS A 30 0.02 12.79 -7.48
C LYS A 30 1.15 12.46 -6.51
N PRO A 31 2.35 12.07 -7.00
CA PRO A 31 3.54 12.06 -6.18
C PRO A 31 3.72 13.45 -5.56
N GLY A 32 3.97 13.49 -4.27
CA GLY A 32 4.12 14.72 -3.49
C GLY A 32 5.49 14.81 -2.86
N GLY A 33 6.01 16.03 -2.74
CA GLY A 33 7.22 16.29 -1.97
C GLY A 33 6.97 16.28 -0.46
N ASP A 34 8.05 16.24 0.30
CA ASP A 34 8.15 16.15 1.77
C ASP A 34 7.21 17.05 2.60
N LYS A 35 6.75 18.16 2.00
CA LYS A 35 5.95 19.19 2.67
C LYS A 35 4.45 19.02 2.45
N ASP A 36 4.03 18.25 1.45
CA ASP A 36 2.62 18.07 1.15
C ASP A 36 2.00 17.00 2.05
N ARG A 37 0.86 17.35 2.67
CA ARG A 37 0.05 16.42 3.47
C ARG A 37 -1.19 15.98 2.70
N THR A 38 -1.60 14.75 2.94
CA THR A 38 -2.82 14.16 2.38
C THR A 38 -3.50 13.25 3.40
N SER A 39 -4.79 13.02 3.21
CA SER A 39 -5.56 12.04 3.98
C SER A 39 -5.60 10.72 3.25
N CYS A 40 -5.49 9.61 3.99
CA CYS A 40 -5.83 8.30 3.45
C CYS A 40 -7.33 8.26 3.16
N ARG A 41 -7.70 7.87 1.93
CA ARG A 41 -9.10 7.72 1.48
C ARG A 41 -9.52 6.26 1.39
N TRP A 42 -8.79 5.38 2.07
CA TRP A 42 -9.20 4.00 2.21
C TRP A 42 -10.49 3.93 3.00
N GLU A 43 -11.35 2.97 2.66
CA GLU A 43 -12.61 2.72 3.36
C GLU A 43 -12.39 2.58 4.87
N GLY A 44 -13.13 3.35 5.66
CA GLY A 44 -12.96 3.38 7.13
C GLY A 44 -11.68 4.07 7.62
N CYS A 45 -10.88 4.68 6.74
CA CYS A 45 -9.68 5.44 7.09
C CYS A 45 -9.84 6.94 6.79
N GLY A 46 -9.11 7.76 7.53
CA GLY A 46 -9.07 9.22 7.34
C GLY A 46 -7.78 9.85 7.84
N LYS A 47 -6.73 9.04 8.02
CA LYS A 47 -5.49 9.48 8.68
C LYS A 47 -4.74 10.48 7.81
N LYS A 48 -4.39 11.64 8.39
CA LYS A 48 -3.56 12.67 7.74
C LYS A 48 -2.08 12.35 7.92
N MET A 49 -1.33 12.31 6.82
CA MET A 49 0.11 12.07 6.79
C MET A 49 0.77 12.84 5.64
N LYS A 50 2.10 12.78 5.54
CA LYS A 50 2.79 13.29 4.35
C LYS A 50 2.44 12.44 3.12
N LYS A 51 2.37 13.05 1.93
CA LYS A 51 2.07 12.33 0.68
C LYS A 51 3.03 11.16 0.43
N GLU A 52 4.32 11.35 0.66
CA GLU A 52 5.35 10.30 0.53
C GLU A 52 5.12 9.09 1.45
N SER A 53 4.39 9.26 2.55
CA SER A 53 4.14 8.19 3.53
C SER A 53 2.91 7.35 3.21
N ILE A 54 2.10 7.73 2.22
CA ILE A 54 0.78 7.12 2.01
C ILE A 54 0.86 5.67 1.53
N SER A 55 1.79 5.35 0.63
CA SER A 55 1.97 3.99 0.12
C SER A 55 2.40 3.05 1.24
N ARG A 56 3.37 3.46 2.06
CA ARG A 56 3.81 2.71 3.25
C ARG A 56 2.67 2.50 4.24
N HIS A 57 1.84 3.51 4.46
CA HIS A 57 0.68 3.39 5.33
C HIS A 57 -0.33 2.37 4.80
N ILE A 58 -0.64 2.38 3.51
CA ILE A 58 -1.58 1.43 2.90
C ILE A 58 -1.07 0.00 3.03
N VAL A 59 0.20 -0.26 2.71
CA VAL A 59 0.81 -1.58 2.86
C VAL A 59 0.72 -2.07 4.32
N ALA A 60 1.06 -1.20 5.27
CA ALA A 60 1.14 -1.60 6.68
C ALA A 60 -0.22 -1.74 7.37
N VAL A 61 -1.24 -0.98 6.96
CA VAL A 61 -2.52 -0.86 7.68
C VAL A 61 -3.69 -1.51 6.93
N HIS A 62 -3.66 -1.50 5.59
CA HIS A 62 -4.83 -1.85 4.79
C HIS A 62 -4.64 -3.11 3.96
N LEU A 63 -3.42 -3.39 3.52
CA LEU A 63 -3.11 -4.57 2.72
C LEU A 63 -2.67 -5.78 3.55
N ASP A 64 -2.85 -5.71 4.88
CA ASP A 64 -2.54 -6.75 5.89
C ASP A 64 -1.37 -7.62 5.43
N ASN A 65 -0.14 -7.12 5.62
CA ASN A 65 1.08 -7.76 5.12
C ASN A 65 1.40 -9.08 5.86
N LYS A 66 0.52 -10.06 5.72
CA LYS A 66 0.71 -11.45 6.07
C LYS A 66 0.94 -12.21 4.79
N THR A 67 2.17 -12.16 4.27
CA THR A 67 2.60 -13.14 3.28
C THR A 67 2.80 -14.46 4.01
N GLU A 68 1.83 -15.36 3.89
CA GLU A 68 1.98 -16.74 4.33
C GLU A 68 2.76 -17.50 3.24
N CYS A 69 3.92 -18.05 3.58
CA CYS A 69 4.68 -18.88 2.66
C CYS A 69 3.94 -20.21 2.40
N GLY A 70 3.49 -20.47 1.16
CA GLY A 70 2.77 -21.70 0.79
C GLY A 70 3.56 -23.02 0.92
N SER A 71 4.85 -22.96 1.25
CA SER A 71 5.70 -24.14 1.49
C SER A 71 5.94 -24.43 2.98
N CYS A 72 5.74 -23.46 3.88
CA CYS A 72 6.04 -23.65 5.32
C CYS A 72 5.12 -22.92 6.32
N GLY A 73 4.10 -22.19 5.85
CA GLY A 73 3.05 -21.57 6.70
C GLY A 73 3.52 -20.39 7.57
N LYS A 74 4.70 -19.80 7.31
CA LYS A 74 5.25 -18.69 8.12
C LYS A 74 4.95 -17.33 7.50
N THR A 75 4.64 -16.36 8.36
CA THR A 75 4.33 -14.97 8.03
C THR A 75 5.59 -14.11 8.07
N PHE A 76 5.94 -13.43 6.99
CA PHE A 76 7.13 -12.58 6.93
C PHE A 76 6.80 -11.12 6.61
N ALA A 77 7.35 -10.19 7.39
CA ALA A 77 7.28 -8.76 7.13
C ALA A 77 8.66 -8.24 6.68
N ARG A 78 9.13 -8.64 5.49
CA ARG A 78 10.18 -7.95 4.69
C ARG A 78 10.56 -8.77 3.46
N LEU A 79 10.57 -8.11 2.31
CA LEU A 79 10.84 -8.68 0.99
C LEU A 79 12.29 -8.42 0.53
N ASP A 80 13.25 -8.39 1.47
CA ASP A 80 14.65 -8.06 1.14
C ASP A 80 15.58 -9.29 1.18
N SER A 81 15.06 -10.52 1.06
CA SER A 81 15.91 -11.73 1.02
C SER A 81 15.40 -12.87 0.14
N GLU A 82 14.64 -12.58 -0.91
CA GLU A 82 14.28 -13.55 -1.96
C GLU A 82 15.40 -13.76 -3.00
N LEU A 83 16.66 -13.80 -2.55
CA LEU A 83 17.78 -14.33 -3.35
C LEU A 83 18.52 -15.48 -2.67
N ARG A 84 17.90 -16.08 -1.65
CA ARG A 84 18.29 -17.41 -1.14
C ARG A 84 17.17 -18.00 -0.28
N HIS A 85 16.09 -18.45 -0.91
CA HIS A 85 15.66 -19.84 -0.77
C HIS A 85 14.55 -20.23 -1.75
#